data_AF-A0A957D0J8-F1
#
_entry.id   AF-A0A957D0J8-F1
#
_cell.length_a   1.000
_cell.length_b   1.000
_cell.length_c   1.000
_cell.angle_alpha   90.00
_cell.angle_beta   90.00
_cell.angle_gamma   90.00
#
_symmetry.space_group_name_H-M   'P 1'
#
loop_
_entity.id
_entity.type
_entity.pdbx_description
1 polymer ?
#
loop_
_entity_poly.entity_id
_entity_poly.type
_entity_poly.pdbx_seq_one_letter_code
_entity_poly.pdbx_strand_id
1 'polypeptide(L)'
;MSFQPTTPAQKKKQRDLTRFIEDRYNLTELDDLYYDLGIDVENISVNLTGKKAKARELVLYCARNTEDLGNDEYRSMMYPLLELVAEKDPGMDVAQFAWLDWPYPGDDAKPDLPAPPAIAAPVGEKSPAAAENQVAETAVPPRADYVNFDISIDAKRDGIYPITARSYSGETEKAVQQPDPYADESFADVTYFMKELSASEEDTKTIGNTLRDFLFPPDILKLFAGVRARAKAEGKLGVRVRLHIAGDAPEMTRIPWEYCRYDHGFLALDESTPVVRYTSVGTAVSSTNTPEKVRILLASASPKDLNPIDVTAQIQRIKSALHKLEEDGRVEIQDIEHATRSQLRRKVRDYDPHILHFVGHGMIKGGDGALALEDTEGNISTVDADDMHILVKGKSVRLIFLSACETAAHDENNTSDAIMGMAPKLVAAGVPAVVAMQYEVPEATAGAFTRDMYQYLANGKPLDAAVTEARIGVYFDNDDKLYWAIPVLFMRSPDGRIW
;
A
#
# COMPACT_ATOMS: atom_id res chain seq x y z
N MET A 1 -11.11 -17.83 18.52
CA MET A 1 -12.10 -17.14 17.68
C MET A 1 -12.25 -15.77 18.30
N SER A 2 -11.58 -14.75 17.76
CA SER A 2 -11.66 -13.41 18.35
C SER A 2 -13.08 -12.89 18.13
N PHE A 3 -13.89 -12.87 19.18
CA PHE A 3 -15.12 -12.13 19.09
C PHE A 3 -14.72 -10.64 19.15
N GLN A 4 -14.83 -9.97 18.02
CA GLN A 4 -14.92 -8.52 17.97
C GLN A 4 -16.39 -8.16 17.86
N PRO A 5 -16.80 -6.92 18.21
CA PRO A 5 -18.19 -6.51 18.15
C PRO A 5 -18.78 -6.83 16.77
N THR A 6 -19.62 -7.86 16.75
CA THR A 6 -20.04 -8.55 15.52
C THR A 6 -21.09 -7.76 14.75
N THR A 7 -21.69 -6.75 15.38
CA THR A 7 -22.73 -5.92 14.78
C THR A 7 -22.34 -4.43 14.76
N PRO A 8 -22.74 -3.66 13.73
CA PRO A 8 -22.54 -2.22 13.68
C PRO A 8 -23.05 -1.47 14.93
N ALA A 9 -24.11 -1.98 15.57
CA ALA A 9 -24.65 -1.43 16.81
C ALA A 9 -23.70 -1.59 18.00
N GLN A 10 -23.03 -2.74 18.12
CA GLN A 10 -22.03 -2.99 19.17
C GLN A 10 -20.77 -2.13 18.95
N LYS A 11 -20.31 -2.02 17.69
CA LYS A 11 -19.18 -1.13 17.32
C LYS A 11 -19.49 0.34 17.64
N LYS A 12 -20.71 0.80 17.34
CA LYS A 12 -21.18 2.16 17.69
C LYS A 12 -21.16 2.40 19.21
N LYS A 13 -21.70 1.47 20.00
CA LYS A 13 -21.69 1.58 21.47
C LYS A 13 -20.29 1.64 22.06
N GLN A 14 -19.35 0.83 21.55
CA GLN A 14 -17.95 0.86 21.97
C GLN A 14 -17.29 2.22 21.68
N ARG A 15 -17.55 2.78 20.49
CA ARG A 15 -17.06 4.10 20.10
C ARG A 15 -17.64 5.22 20.97
N ASP A 16 -18.93 5.17 21.27
CA ASP A 16 -19.61 6.19 22.08
C ASP A 16 -19.08 6.19 23.52
N LEU A 17 -18.79 5.00 24.09
CA LEU A 17 -18.15 4.86 25.41
C LEU A 17 -16.70 5.38 25.41
N THR A 18 -15.92 5.04 24.38
CA THR A 18 -14.52 5.51 24.24
C THR A 18 -14.48 7.04 24.21
N ARG A 19 -15.33 7.67 23.39
CA ARG A 19 -15.41 9.13 23.28
C ARG A 19 -15.81 9.78 24.61
N PHE A 20 -16.75 9.20 25.34
CA PHE A 20 -17.15 9.70 26.66
C PHE A 20 -15.98 9.74 27.66
N ILE A 21 -15.21 8.65 27.73
CA ILE A 21 -14.05 8.54 28.61
C ILE A 21 -12.96 9.54 28.19
N GLU A 22 -12.69 9.62 26.88
CA GLU A 22 -11.75 10.57 26.27
C GLU A 22 -12.11 12.03 26.53
N ASP A 23 -13.39 12.39 26.61
CA ASP A 23 -13.83 13.77 26.82
C ASP A 23 -13.73 14.16 28.29
N ARG A 24 -13.95 13.23 29.22
CA ARG A 24 -14.22 13.56 30.62
C ARG A 24 -13.08 13.32 31.62
N TYR A 25 -12.16 12.38 31.36
CA TYR A 25 -11.14 11.98 32.35
C TYR A 25 -9.71 12.23 31.88
N ASN A 26 -8.94 13.01 32.61
CA ASN A 26 -7.53 13.25 32.30
C ASN A 26 -6.65 12.02 32.59
N LEU A 27 -5.39 12.08 32.17
CA LEU A 27 -4.45 10.96 32.28
C LEU A 27 -4.29 10.41 33.70
N THR A 28 -4.27 11.27 34.72
CA THR A 28 -4.14 10.87 36.13
C THR A 28 -5.43 10.22 36.62
N GLU A 29 -6.59 10.77 36.26
CA GLU A 29 -7.90 10.21 36.63
C GLU A 29 -8.14 8.83 35.99
N LEU A 30 -7.60 8.61 34.79
CA LEU A 30 -7.62 7.30 34.14
C LEU A 30 -6.68 6.29 34.82
N ASP A 31 -5.52 6.74 35.32
CA ASP A 31 -4.59 5.90 36.09
C ASP A 31 -5.18 5.43 37.42
N ASP A 32 -5.82 6.35 38.15
CA ASP A 32 -6.55 6.00 39.37
C ASP A 32 -7.71 5.04 39.07
N LEU A 33 -8.42 5.24 37.95
CA LEU A 33 -9.48 4.35 37.49
C LEU A 33 -8.96 2.93 37.19
N TYR A 34 -7.78 2.77 36.57
CA TYR A 34 -7.16 1.46 36.34
C TYR A 34 -6.86 0.74 37.65
N TYR A 35 -6.32 1.47 38.63
CA TYR A 35 -5.96 0.94 39.94
C TYR A 35 -7.19 0.49 40.73
N ASP A 36 -8.25 1.32 40.76
CA ASP A 36 -9.50 1.02 41.49
C ASP A 36 -10.28 -0.14 40.86
N LEU A 37 -10.17 -0.35 39.54
CA LEU A 37 -10.77 -1.48 38.83
C LEU A 37 -9.96 -2.78 38.94
N GLY A 38 -8.78 -2.77 39.57
CA GLY A 38 -7.92 -3.95 39.72
C GLY A 38 -7.41 -4.50 38.39
N ILE A 39 -7.29 -3.65 37.36
CA ILE A 39 -6.81 -4.03 36.03
C ILE A 39 -5.28 -4.06 36.08
N ASP A 40 -4.68 -5.24 35.89
CA ASP A 40 -3.23 -5.40 35.94
C ASP A 40 -2.55 -4.80 34.69
N VAL A 41 -1.99 -3.61 34.87
CA VAL A 41 -1.44 -2.76 33.82
C VAL A 41 -0.11 -3.30 33.27
N GLU A 42 0.54 -4.26 33.93
CA GLU A 42 1.84 -4.82 33.48
C GLU A 42 1.74 -5.52 32.10
N ASN A 43 0.56 -6.01 31.72
CA ASN A 43 0.29 -6.59 30.39
C ASN A 43 -0.11 -5.56 29.31
N ILE A 44 -0.34 -4.30 29.68
CA ILE A 44 -0.65 -3.17 28.76
C ILE A 44 0.60 -2.29 28.62
N SER A 45 1.77 -2.91 28.48
CA SER A 45 3.05 -2.22 28.46
C SER A 45 3.52 -1.90 27.02
N VAL A 46 2.98 -0.81 26.46
CA VAL A 46 3.58 -0.07 25.34
C VAL A 46 3.47 1.43 25.66
N ASN A 47 4.47 2.26 25.35
CA ASN A 47 4.54 3.68 25.68
C ASN A 47 3.21 4.45 25.46
N LEU A 48 2.42 4.65 26.52
CA LEU A 48 1.15 5.38 26.48
C LEU A 48 1.38 6.85 26.78
N THR A 49 1.56 7.65 25.73
CA THR A 49 1.52 9.11 25.85
C THR A 49 0.20 9.64 25.32
N GLY A 50 -0.70 10.04 26.23
CA GLY A 50 -1.90 10.81 25.88
C GLY A 50 -3.24 10.20 26.36
N LYS A 51 -4.20 11.09 26.65
CA LYS A 51 -5.56 10.79 27.17
C LYS A 51 -6.31 9.77 26.30
N LYS A 52 -6.16 9.88 24.97
CA LYS A 52 -6.86 9.05 23.97
C LYS A 52 -6.33 7.63 23.87
N ALA A 53 -5.00 7.45 23.98
CA ALA A 53 -4.38 6.13 23.95
C ALA A 53 -4.87 5.27 25.13
N LYS A 54 -4.84 5.83 26.35
CA LYS A 54 -5.34 5.14 27.55
C LYS A 54 -6.84 4.79 27.42
N ALA A 55 -7.70 5.74 27.05
CA ALA A 55 -9.13 5.48 26.94
C ALA A 55 -9.48 4.36 25.93
N ARG A 56 -8.79 4.31 24.79
CA ARG A 56 -8.96 3.25 23.77
C ARG A 56 -8.50 1.89 24.28
N GLU A 57 -7.40 1.84 25.00
CA GLU A 57 -6.87 0.60 25.55
C GLU A 57 -7.71 0.04 26.69
N LEU A 58 -8.28 0.87 27.56
CA LEU A 58 -9.26 0.43 28.55
C LEU A 58 -10.43 -0.29 27.88
N VAL A 59 -10.97 0.31 26.81
CA VAL A 59 -12.10 -0.25 26.06
C VAL A 59 -11.70 -1.54 25.33
N LEU A 60 -10.47 -1.62 24.80
CA LEU A 60 -9.95 -2.84 24.16
C LEU A 60 -9.62 -3.94 25.17
N TYR A 61 -9.10 -3.61 26.34
CA TYR A 61 -8.80 -4.56 27.42
C TYR A 61 -10.08 -5.19 27.97
N CYS A 62 -11.10 -4.37 28.24
CA CYS A 62 -12.44 -4.85 28.61
C CYS A 62 -13.06 -5.76 27.53
N ALA A 63 -12.78 -5.50 26.25
CA ALA A 63 -13.22 -6.36 25.15
C ALA A 63 -12.42 -7.67 25.04
N ARG A 64 -11.11 -7.64 25.29
CA ARG A 64 -10.21 -8.80 25.15
C ARG A 64 -10.38 -9.84 26.27
N ASN A 65 -10.63 -9.43 27.51
CA ASN A 65 -10.81 -10.36 28.64
C ASN A 65 -12.19 -11.04 28.71
N THR A 66 -12.99 -10.93 27.65
CA THR A 66 -14.28 -11.64 27.52
C THR A 66 -14.11 -13.12 27.15
N GLU A 67 -12.89 -13.57 26.81
CA GLU A 67 -12.66 -14.93 26.30
C GLU A 67 -12.52 -16.00 27.40
N ASP A 68 -12.11 -15.64 28.63
CA ASP A 68 -11.78 -16.62 29.69
C ASP A 68 -12.61 -16.51 30.99
N LEU A 69 -13.47 -15.50 31.13
CA LEU A 69 -14.24 -15.26 32.36
C LEU A 69 -15.71 -15.68 32.21
N GLY A 70 -16.25 -16.37 33.20
CA GLY A 70 -17.68 -16.68 33.25
C GLY A 70 -18.55 -15.41 33.27
N ASN A 71 -19.81 -15.53 32.85
CA ASN A 71 -20.76 -14.40 32.76
C ASN A 71 -20.87 -13.58 34.06
N ASP A 72 -20.66 -14.21 35.23
CA ASP A 72 -20.74 -13.56 36.53
C ASP A 72 -19.46 -12.77 36.90
N GLU A 73 -18.27 -13.23 36.47
CA GLU A 73 -17.00 -12.50 36.66
C GLU A 73 -16.87 -11.31 35.70
N TYR A 74 -17.30 -11.48 34.44
CA TYR A 74 -17.39 -10.38 33.47
C TYR A 74 -18.33 -9.27 33.97
N ARG A 75 -19.51 -9.66 34.50
CA ARG A 75 -20.44 -8.71 35.11
C ARG A 75 -19.82 -8.00 36.32
N SER A 76 -19.08 -8.71 37.18
CA SER A 76 -18.39 -8.11 38.33
C SER A 76 -17.29 -7.10 37.94
N MET A 77 -16.69 -7.23 36.75
CA MET A 77 -15.65 -6.30 36.25
C MET A 77 -16.25 -5.08 35.52
N MET A 78 -17.34 -5.27 34.77
CA MET A 78 -17.98 -4.20 34.01
C MET A 78 -18.94 -3.33 34.84
N TYR A 79 -19.58 -3.90 35.87
CA TYR A 79 -20.51 -3.15 36.73
C TYR A 79 -19.86 -1.95 37.42
N PRO A 80 -18.67 -2.05 38.04
CA PRO A 80 -18.03 -0.91 38.70
C PRO A 80 -17.72 0.25 37.74
N LEU A 81 -17.30 -0.04 36.50
CA LEU A 81 -17.07 0.98 35.46
C LEU A 81 -18.38 1.67 35.08
N LEU A 82 -19.46 0.89 34.91
CA LEU A 82 -20.78 1.39 34.55
C LEU A 82 -21.47 2.14 35.71
N GLU A 83 -21.27 1.72 36.96
CA GLU A 83 -21.75 2.41 38.16
C GLU A 83 -21.01 3.73 38.40
N LEU A 84 -19.69 3.77 38.22
CA LEU A 84 -18.91 5.00 38.33
C LEU A 84 -19.30 6.02 37.25
N VAL A 85 -19.57 5.55 36.03
CA VAL A 85 -20.11 6.36 34.94
C VAL A 85 -21.51 6.88 35.30
N ALA A 86 -22.37 6.03 35.88
CA ALA A 86 -23.72 6.41 36.34
C ALA A 86 -23.70 7.46 37.47
N GLU A 87 -22.78 7.33 38.43
CA GLU A 87 -22.65 8.22 39.59
C GLU A 87 -22.17 9.62 39.17
N LYS A 88 -21.32 9.71 38.14
CA LYS A 88 -20.74 10.96 37.64
C LYS A 88 -21.58 11.64 36.55
N ASP A 89 -22.57 10.95 35.99
CA ASP A 89 -23.56 11.49 35.05
C ASP A 89 -24.94 10.81 35.17
N PRO A 90 -25.84 11.34 36.04
CA PRO A 90 -27.16 10.77 36.28
C PRO A 90 -28.10 10.76 35.07
N GLY A 91 -27.75 11.47 33.99
CA GLY A 91 -28.51 11.50 32.74
C GLY A 91 -28.20 10.36 31.78
N MET A 92 -27.16 9.56 32.05
CA MET A 92 -26.74 8.46 31.20
C MET A 92 -27.51 7.19 31.55
N ASP A 93 -28.24 6.63 30.57
CA ASP A 93 -28.97 5.37 30.74
C ASP A 93 -28.01 4.18 30.67
N VAL A 94 -27.43 3.85 31.83
CA VAL A 94 -26.45 2.78 32.00
C VAL A 94 -27.02 1.41 31.65
N ALA A 95 -28.34 1.23 31.71
CA ALA A 95 -29.00 0.01 31.27
C ALA A 95 -28.82 -0.24 29.76
N GLN A 96 -28.53 0.78 28.93
CA GLN A 96 -28.26 0.59 27.50
C GLN A 96 -26.89 -0.05 27.23
N PHE A 97 -25.97 0.00 28.18
CA PHE A 97 -24.64 -0.60 28.10
C PHE A 97 -24.55 -1.94 28.84
N ALA A 98 -25.37 -2.14 29.87
CA ALA A 98 -25.42 -3.36 30.68
C ALA A 98 -25.87 -4.64 29.91
N TRP A 99 -26.51 -4.47 28.74
CA TRP A 99 -26.93 -5.57 27.85
C TRP A 99 -26.12 -5.59 26.54
N LEU A 100 -24.80 -5.44 26.62
CA LEU A 100 -23.92 -5.97 25.58
C LEU A 100 -23.98 -7.50 25.68
N ASP A 101 -25.09 -8.10 25.23
CA ASP A 101 -25.22 -9.55 25.08
C ASP A 101 -24.20 -10.01 24.05
N TRP A 102 -23.04 -10.39 24.57
CA TRP A 102 -22.00 -11.06 23.83
C TRP A 102 -22.35 -12.54 23.81
N PRO A 103 -22.72 -13.12 22.65
CA PRO A 103 -23.16 -14.51 22.62
C PRO A 103 -21.98 -15.43 22.92
N TYR A 104 -22.06 -16.14 24.05
CA TYR A 104 -21.27 -17.35 24.29
C TYR A 104 -22.03 -18.52 23.63
N PRO A 105 -21.45 -19.25 22.66
CA PRO A 105 -22.07 -20.48 22.19
C PRO A 105 -21.86 -21.54 23.27
N GLY A 106 -22.88 -21.74 24.09
CA GLY A 106 -22.97 -22.90 24.97
C GLY A 106 -23.20 -24.17 24.15
N ASP A 107 -22.51 -25.23 24.58
CA ASP A 107 -22.67 -26.64 24.23
C ASP A 107 -24.02 -26.99 23.59
N ASP A 108 -24.01 -27.43 22.32
CA ASP A 108 -24.68 -28.66 21.88
C ASP A 108 -24.49 -28.88 20.35
N ALA A 109 -24.15 -30.12 20.00
CA ALA A 109 -24.17 -30.77 18.67
C ALA A 109 -22.97 -30.60 17.69
N LYS A 110 -22.04 -31.56 17.73
CA LYS A 110 -21.47 -32.21 16.52
C LYS A 110 -22.43 -33.34 16.11
N PRO A 111 -22.78 -33.53 14.82
CA PRO A 111 -22.00 -34.36 13.87
C PRO A 111 -22.18 -33.88 12.38
N ASP A 112 -21.58 -34.37 11.29
CA ASP A 112 -20.56 -35.35 10.88
C ASP A 112 -20.20 -34.96 9.43
N LEU A 113 -18.92 -35.00 9.00
CA LEU A 113 -18.53 -34.79 7.59
C LEU A 113 -18.10 -36.13 6.96
N PRO A 114 -18.58 -36.49 5.74
CA PRO A 114 -18.16 -37.71 5.08
C PRO A 114 -16.76 -37.59 4.45
N ALA A 115 -16.03 -38.72 4.45
CA ALA A 115 -14.68 -38.87 3.93
C ALA A 115 -14.60 -38.72 2.39
N PRO A 116 -13.45 -38.25 1.84
CA PRO A 116 -13.28 -38.06 0.40
C PRO A 116 -13.04 -39.39 -0.33
N PRO A 117 -13.48 -39.53 -1.60
CA PRO A 117 -13.22 -40.73 -2.38
C PRO A 117 -11.78 -40.81 -2.92
N ALA A 118 -11.31 -42.05 -3.05
CA ALA A 118 -9.95 -42.42 -3.42
C ALA A 118 -9.61 -42.13 -4.90
N ILE A 119 -8.35 -41.74 -5.11
CA ILE A 119 -7.71 -41.49 -6.41
C ILE A 119 -7.26 -42.82 -7.03
N ALA A 120 -7.59 -43.05 -8.31
CA ALA A 120 -7.00 -44.11 -9.13
C ALA A 120 -6.08 -43.49 -10.20
N ALA A 121 -4.90 -44.09 -10.36
CA ALA A 121 -3.86 -43.72 -11.33
C ALA A 121 -3.84 -44.71 -12.53
N PRO A 122 -2.98 -44.54 -13.57
CA PRO A 122 -3.42 -44.47 -14.98
C PRO A 122 -3.00 -45.68 -15.84
N VAL A 123 -3.54 -45.75 -17.07
CA VAL A 123 -3.08 -46.62 -18.18
C VAL A 123 -3.15 -45.75 -19.45
N GLY A 124 -2.04 -45.39 -20.11
CA GLY A 124 -1.34 -46.17 -21.15
C GLY A 124 -2.14 -46.17 -22.46
N GLU A 125 -1.68 -45.81 -23.66
CA GLU A 125 -0.35 -45.61 -24.24
C GLU A 125 -0.56 -45.23 -25.75
N LYS A 126 0.48 -44.69 -26.41
CA LYS A 126 0.79 -44.70 -27.86
C LYS A 126 0.53 -43.45 -28.74
N SER A 127 1.66 -42.84 -29.10
CA SER A 127 1.95 -42.10 -30.35
C SER A 127 2.24 -43.11 -31.51
N PRO A 128 2.33 -42.74 -32.82
CA PRO A 128 3.48 -41.97 -33.35
C PRO A 128 3.27 -41.08 -34.61
N ALA A 129 4.20 -40.11 -34.77
CA ALA A 129 4.94 -39.61 -35.96
C ALA A 129 4.16 -39.06 -37.21
N ALA A 130 4.65 -38.15 -38.07
CA ALA A 130 5.97 -37.59 -38.41
C ALA A 130 5.75 -36.17 -39.03
N ALA A 131 6.48 -35.11 -38.63
CA ALA A 131 7.72 -34.56 -39.21
C ALA A 131 7.61 -33.96 -40.63
N GLU A 132 7.80 -32.64 -40.73
CA GLU A 132 8.42 -31.99 -41.88
C GLU A 132 9.16 -30.71 -41.44
N ASN A 133 10.46 -30.65 -41.75
CA ASN A 133 11.42 -29.61 -41.41
C ASN A 133 11.33 -28.43 -42.38
N GLN A 134 11.22 -27.21 -41.86
CA GLN A 134 11.70 -26.01 -42.55
C GLN A 134 12.57 -25.20 -41.58
N VAL A 135 13.81 -24.98 -42.01
CA VAL A 135 14.82 -24.20 -41.31
C VAL A 135 14.43 -22.72 -41.42
N ALA A 136 13.81 -22.18 -40.37
CA ALA A 136 13.58 -20.75 -40.23
C ALA A 136 14.78 -20.11 -39.54
N GLU A 137 15.30 -19.04 -40.14
CA GLU A 137 16.21 -18.09 -39.52
C GLU A 137 15.74 -17.77 -38.10
N THR A 138 16.67 -17.82 -37.13
CA THR A 138 16.39 -17.50 -35.73
C THR A 138 16.05 -16.02 -35.58
N ALA A 139 14.80 -15.68 -35.87
CA ALA A 139 14.14 -14.51 -35.33
C ALA A 139 14.09 -14.71 -33.82
N VAL A 140 14.73 -13.81 -33.06
CA VAL A 140 14.44 -13.69 -31.63
C VAL A 140 12.91 -13.59 -31.51
N PRO A 141 12.23 -14.50 -30.80
CA PRO A 141 10.78 -14.45 -30.70
C PRO A 141 10.38 -13.07 -30.16
N PRO A 142 9.34 -12.43 -30.72
CA PRO A 142 8.85 -11.16 -30.19
C PRO A 142 8.61 -11.35 -28.69
N ARG A 143 9.25 -10.50 -27.88
CA ARG A 143 9.17 -10.55 -26.41
C ARG A 143 7.69 -10.49 -26.04
N ALA A 144 7.23 -11.43 -25.21
CA ALA A 144 5.86 -11.40 -24.75
C ALA A 144 5.64 -10.10 -23.94
N ASP A 145 4.62 -9.33 -24.33
CA ASP A 145 4.27 -8.04 -23.71
C ASP A 145 2.84 -8.10 -23.16
N TYR A 146 2.51 -7.17 -22.26
CA TYR A 146 1.17 -6.96 -21.74
C TYR A 146 0.30 -6.18 -22.75
N VAL A 147 -1.01 -6.46 -22.75
CA VAL A 147 -2.01 -5.59 -23.40
C VAL A 147 -2.41 -4.49 -22.43
N ASN A 148 -2.44 -3.23 -22.86
CA ASN A 148 -2.86 -2.14 -21.99
C ASN A 148 -4.40 -2.05 -21.90
N PHE A 149 -4.90 -1.83 -20.69
CA PHE A 149 -6.28 -1.49 -20.38
C PHE A 149 -6.30 -0.20 -19.58
N ASP A 150 -6.76 0.87 -20.19
CA ASP A 150 -6.75 2.20 -19.62
C ASP A 150 -8.05 2.47 -18.89
N ILE A 151 -7.97 2.90 -17.63
CA ILE A 151 -9.09 3.44 -16.87
C ILE A 151 -8.72 4.87 -16.49
N SER A 152 -9.49 5.83 -16.97
CA SER A 152 -9.35 7.24 -16.65
C SER A 152 -10.39 7.64 -15.61
N ILE A 153 -9.95 8.32 -14.55
CA ILE A 153 -10.80 8.94 -13.52
C ILE A 153 -10.65 10.45 -13.70
N ASP A 154 -11.68 11.09 -14.23
CA ASP A 154 -11.71 12.53 -14.47
C ASP A 154 -12.13 13.30 -13.21
N ALA A 155 -11.93 14.62 -13.21
CA ALA A 155 -12.30 15.50 -12.11
C ALA A 155 -13.75 15.35 -11.65
N LYS A 156 -13.96 15.43 -10.33
CA LYS A 156 -15.30 15.37 -9.73
C LYS A 156 -16.18 16.53 -10.21
N ARG A 157 -17.43 16.23 -10.56
CA ARG A 157 -18.49 17.21 -10.81
C ARG A 157 -19.74 16.80 -10.04
N ASP A 158 -20.25 17.68 -9.20
CA ASP A 158 -21.46 17.44 -8.39
C ASP A 158 -21.42 16.13 -7.56
N GLY A 159 -20.26 15.80 -6.99
CA GLY A 159 -20.08 14.59 -6.17
C GLY A 159 -19.82 13.32 -6.97
N ILE A 160 -19.68 13.41 -8.30
CA ILE A 160 -19.57 12.28 -9.22
C ILE A 160 -18.27 12.36 -10.01
N TYR A 161 -17.56 11.24 -10.11
CA TYR A 161 -16.38 11.07 -10.97
C TYR A 161 -16.79 10.43 -12.30
N PRO A 162 -16.52 11.07 -13.45
CA PRO A 162 -16.57 10.41 -14.74
C PRO A 162 -15.43 9.38 -14.83
N ILE A 163 -15.76 8.15 -15.19
CA ILE A 163 -14.77 7.09 -15.41
C ILE A 163 -14.89 6.59 -16.84
N THR A 164 -13.76 6.48 -17.52
CA THR A 164 -13.69 5.97 -18.89
C THR A 164 -12.72 4.81 -18.98
N ALA A 165 -13.15 3.67 -19.51
CA ALA A 165 -12.29 2.53 -19.78
C ALA A 165 -12.08 2.34 -21.29
N ARG A 166 -10.82 2.08 -21.70
CA ARG A 166 -10.43 1.84 -23.10
C ARG A 166 -9.52 0.62 -23.22
N SER A 167 -9.79 -0.23 -24.21
CA SER A 167 -8.87 -1.29 -24.64
C SER A 167 -7.83 -0.76 -25.63
N TYR A 168 -6.61 -1.31 -25.63
CA TYR A 168 -5.49 -0.88 -26.50
C TYR A 168 -5.81 -0.72 -28.01
N SER A 169 -6.78 -1.45 -28.56
CA SER A 169 -7.20 -1.28 -29.97
C SER A 169 -8.04 -0.02 -30.23
N GLY A 170 -8.48 0.71 -29.19
CA GLY A 170 -9.39 1.85 -29.31
C GLY A 170 -10.78 1.49 -29.84
N GLU A 171 -11.03 0.21 -30.14
CA GLU A 171 -12.27 -0.28 -30.78
C GLU A 171 -13.48 -0.21 -29.84
N THR A 172 -13.24 -0.15 -28.53
CA THR A 172 -14.28 -0.19 -27.50
C THR A 172 -13.93 0.71 -26.32
N GLU A 173 -14.80 1.69 -26.08
CA GLU A 173 -14.76 2.62 -24.95
C GLU A 173 -16.04 2.50 -24.14
N LYS A 174 -15.91 2.56 -22.81
CA LYS A 174 -17.04 2.58 -21.88
C LYS A 174 -16.87 3.72 -20.90
N ALA A 175 -17.88 4.57 -20.82
CA ALA A 175 -17.93 5.70 -19.89
C ALA A 175 -19.07 5.47 -18.88
N VAL A 176 -18.79 5.77 -17.61
CA VAL A 176 -19.70 5.62 -16.49
C VAL A 176 -19.51 6.78 -15.52
N GLN A 177 -20.45 6.93 -14.60
CA GLN A 177 -20.41 7.92 -13.54
C GLN A 177 -20.41 7.17 -12.21
N GLN A 178 -19.44 7.46 -11.35
CA GLN A 178 -19.35 6.86 -10.02
C GLN A 178 -19.47 7.93 -8.93
N PRO A 179 -20.18 7.64 -7.83
CA PRO A 179 -20.21 8.52 -6.68
C PRO A 179 -18.82 8.60 -6.03
N ASP A 180 -18.57 9.69 -5.30
CA ASP A 180 -17.36 9.83 -4.48
C ASP A 180 -17.24 8.66 -3.50
N PRO A 181 -16.18 7.83 -3.56
CA PRO A 181 -16.01 6.69 -2.66
C PRO A 181 -15.87 7.14 -1.20
N TYR A 182 -15.38 8.36 -0.96
CA TYR A 182 -15.31 8.94 0.39
C TYR A 182 -16.67 9.42 0.93
N ALA A 183 -17.75 9.39 0.14
CA ALA A 183 -19.09 9.62 0.66
C ALA A 183 -19.61 8.44 1.50
N ASP A 184 -18.96 7.26 1.40
CA ASP A 184 -19.23 6.11 2.26
C ASP A 184 -18.29 6.15 3.50
N GLU A 185 -18.87 6.34 4.69
CA GLU A 185 -18.11 6.36 5.95
C GLU A 185 -17.27 5.09 6.15
N SER A 186 -17.74 3.93 5.68
CA SER A 186 -16.99 2.68 5.82
C SER A 186 -15.71 2.65 4.98
N PHE A 187 -15.72 3.32 3.83
CA PHE A 187 -14.53 3.46 2.99
C PHE A 187 -13.52 4.40 3.65
N ALA A 188 -13.99 5.53 4.19
CA ALA A 188 -13.14 6.47 4.91
C ALA A 188 -12.45 5.82 6.12
N ASP A 189 -13.21 5.08 6.94
CA ASP A 189 -12.69 4.36 8.11
C ASP A 189 -11.61 3.34 7.73
N VAL A 190 -11.84 2.53 6.69
CA VAL A 190 -10.83 1.56 6.26
C VAL A 190 -9.57 2.26 5.75
N THR A 191 -9.69 3.31 4.93
CA THR A 191 -8.50 4.04 4.45
C THR A 191 -7.69 4.64 5.62
N TYR A 192 -8.36 5.06 6.69
CA TYR A 192 -7.70 5.50 7.92
C TYR A 192 -6.96 4.33 8.61
N PHE A 193 -7.59 3.16 8.78
CA PHE A 193 -6.93 2.00 9.39
C PHE A 193 -5.74 1.50 8.57
N MET A 194 -5.78 1.60 7.24
CA MET A 194 -4.64 1.27 6.39
C MET A 194 -3.47 2.21 6.64
N LYS A 195 -3.74 3.51 6.77
CA LYS A 195 -2.73 4.54 7.08
C LYS A 195 -2.10 4.32 8.45
N GLU A 196 -2.91 4.01 9.45
CA GLU A 196 -2.46 3.77 10.84
C GLU A 196 -1.89 2.36 11.05
N LEU A 197 -1.69 1.59 9.97
CA LEU A 197 -1.22 0.21 10.02
C LEU A 197 -2.02 -0.67 10.99
N SER A 198 -3.33 -0.45 11.09
CA SER A 198 -4.23 -1.16 12.01
C SER A 198 -5.37 -1.89 11.30
N ALA A 199 -5.38 -1.87 9.96
CA ALA A 199 -6.35 -2.61 9.15
C ALA A 199 -6.23 -4.13 9.37
N SER A 200 -7.36 -4.82 9.28
CA SER A 200 -7.45 -6.28 9.26
C SER A 200 -7.53 -6.83 7.84
N GLU A 201 -7.43 -8.16 7.69
CA GLU A 201 -7.64 -8.82 6.40
C GLU A 201 -9.06 -8.59 5.86
N GLU A 202 -10.08 -8.55 6.74
CA GLU A 202 -11.47 -8.23 6.38
C GLU A 202 -11.57 -6.81 5.80
N ASP A 203 -10.85 -5.85 6.39
CA ASP A 203 -10.82 -4.47 5.94
C ASP A 203 -10.22 -4.38 4.52
N THR A 204 -9.10 -5.08 4.26
CA THR A 204 -8.51 -5.13 2.91
C THR A 204 -9.47 -5.73 1.87
N LYS A 205 -10.28 -6.72 2.26
CA LYS A 205 -11.30 -7.30 1.38
C LYS A 205 -12.46 -6.33 1.14
N THR A 206 -12.88 -5.63 2.18
CA THR A 206 -13.98 -4.66 2.14
C THR A 206 -13.63 -3.51 1.21
N ILE A 207 -12.51 -2.81 1.47
CA ILE A 207 -12.06 -1.73 0.58
C ILE A 207 -11.83 -2.25 -0.83
N GLY A 208 -11.24 -3.44 -0.99
CA GLY A 208 -10.98 -4.00 -2.30
C GLY A 208 -12.24 -4.30 -3.12
N ASN A 209 -13.33 -4.69 -2.48
CA ASN A 209 -14.64 -4.84 -3.13
C ASN A 209 -15.24 -3.48 -3.51
N THR A 210 -15.13 -2.46 -2.65
CA THR A 210 -15.58 -1.09 -2.97
C THR A 210 -14.80 -0.52 -4.16
N LEU A 211 -13.48 -0.71 -4.20
CA LEU A 211 -12.63 -0.29 -5.31
C LEU A 211 -12.97 -1.02 -6.61
N ARG A 212 -13.30 -2.32 -6.53
CA ARG A 212 -13.79 -3.09 -7.68
C ARG A 212 -15.09 -2.50 -8.21
N ASP A 213 -16.06 -2.23 -7.35
CA ASP A 213 -17.38 -1.74 -7.77
C ASP A 213 -17.28 -0.33 -8.37
N PHE A 214 -16.32 0.47 -7.90
CA PHE A 214 -15.97 1.77 -8.46
C PHE A 214 -15.28 1.65 -9.84
N LEU A 215 -14.18 0.88 -9.95
CA LEU A 215 -13.38 0.81 -11.18
C LEU A 215 -13.98 -0.09 -12.27
N PHE A 216 -14.72 -1.13 -11.89
CA PHE A 216 -15.26 -2.16 -12.78
C PHE A 216 -16.78 -2.32 -12.62
N PRO A 217 -17.59 -1.27 -12.85
CA PRO A 217 -19.03 -1.45 -13.01
C PRO A 217 -19.33 -2.39 -14.19
N PRO A 218 -20.54 -2.98 -14.28
CA PRO A 218 -20.83 -4.12 -15.15
C PRO A 218 -20.33 -4.00 -16.60
N ASP A 219 -20.45 -2.81 -17.20
CA ASP A 219 -20.02 -2.52 -18.56
C ASP A 219 -18.49 -2.53 -18.73
N ILE A 220 -17.76 -1.95 -17.79
CA ILE A 220 -16.29 -1.94 -17.77
C ILE A 220 -15.77 -3.34 -17.42
N LEU A 221 -16.41 -4.03 -16.47
CA LEU A 221 -16.06 -5.40 -16.08
C LEU A 221 -16.16 -6.35 -17.27
N LYS A 222 -17.27 -6.28 -18.02
CA LYS A 222 -17.47 -7.09 -19.24
C LYS A 222 -16.43 -6.79 -20.30
N LEU A 223 -16.10 -5.51 -20.50
CA LEU A 223 -15.05 -5.10 -21.43
C LEU A 223 -13.69 -5.67 -21.01
N PHE A 224 -13.31 -5.51 -19.74
CA PHE A 224 -12.04 -6.00 -19.21
C PHE A 224 -11.92 -7.53 -19.32
N ALA A 225 -12.98 -8.28 -18.97
CA ALA A 225 -13.01 -9.73 -19.13
C ALA A 225 -12.80 -10.17 -20.59
N GLY A 226 -13.39 -9.45 -21.56
CA GLY A 226 -13.18 -9.69 -22.99
C GLY A 226 -11.73 -9.44 -23.42
N VAL A 227 -11.11 -8.35 -22.95
CA VAL A 227 -9.71 -8.02 -23.23
C VAL A 227 -8.77 -9.09 -22.64
N ARG A 228 -9.02 -9.55 -21.41
CA ARG A 228 -8.23 -10.63 -20.78
C ARG A 228 -8.34 -11.94 -21.56
N ALA A 229 -9.55 -12.33 -21.95
CA ALA A 229 -9.77 -13.54 -22.74
C ALA A 229 -9.01 -13.52 -24.08
N ARG A 230 -9.03 -12.37 -24.77
CA ARG A 230 -8.28 -12.15 -26.01
C ARG A 230 -6.77 -12.18 -25.78
N ALA A 231 -6.25 -11.46 -24.78
CA ALA A 231 -4.83 -11.43 -24.44
C ALA A 231 -4.30 -12.85 -24.15
N LYS A 232 -5.07 -13.66 -23.42
CA LYS A 232 -4.75 -15.06 -23.16
C LYS A 232 -4.74 -15.91 -24.45
N ALA A 233 -5.75 -15.75 -25.32
CA ALA A 233 -5.83 -16.47 -26.59
C ALA A 233 -4.66 -16.11 -27.54
N GLU A 234 -4.14 -14.89 -27.46
CA GLU A 234 -3.01 -14.39 -28.24
C GLU A 234 -1.63 -14.69 -27.60
N GLY A 235 -1.59 -15.40 -26.46
CA GLY A 235 -0.34 -15.74 -25.78
C GLY A 235 0.42 -14.54 -25.19
N LYS A 236 -0.28 -13.46 -24.85
CA LYS A 236 0.28 -12.28 -24.17
C LYS A 236 0.58 -12.59 -22.69
N LEU A 237 1.42 -11.78 -22.05
CA LEU A 237 1.71 -11.93 -20.61
C LEU A 237 0.46 -11.69 -19.75
N GLY A 238 -0.46 -10.86 -20.23
CA GLY A 238 -1.67 -10.49 -19.51
C GLY A 238 -2.19 -9.13 -19.95
N VAL A 239 -2.94 -8.48 -19.06
CA VAL A 239 -3.54 -7.16 -19.27
C VAL A 239 -3.05 -6.20 -18.19
N ARG A 240 -2.23 -5.22 -18.56
CA ARG A 240 -1.81 -4.13 -17.66
C ARG A 240 -2.95 -3.15 -17.47
N VAL A 241 -3.38 -2.97 -16.22
CA VAL A 241 -4.37 -1.95 -15.83
C VAL A 241 -3.63 -0.64 -15.60
N ARG A 242 -3.88 0.35 -16.45
CA ARG A 242 -3.30 1.69 -16.37
C ARG A 242 -4.34 2.67 -15.85
N LEU A 243 -4.13 3.16 -14.64
CA LEU A 243 -4.98 4.16 -14.00
C LEU A 243 -4.50 5.57 -14.36
N HIS A 244 -5.30 6.32 -15.11
CA HIS A 244 -5.05 7.73 -15.41
C HIS A 244 -5.90 8.55 -14.44
N ILE A 245 -5.26 9.22 -13.49
CA ILE A 245 -5.94 10.07 -12.52
C ILE A 245 -5.76 11.51 -12.96
N ALA A 246 -6.86 12.25 -13.08
CA ALA A 246 -6.80 13.65 -13.45
C ALA A 246 -6.05 14.49 -12.40
N GLY A 247 -5.23 15.45 -12.86
CA GLY A 247 -4.39 16.25 -11.98
C GLY A 247 -5.18 17.18 -11.04
N ASP A 248 -6.43 17.47 -11.35
CA ASP A 248 -7.40 18.21 -10.55
C ASP A 248 -8.29 17.31 -9.67
N ALA A 249 -7.95 16.02 -9.54
CA ALA A 249 -8.51 15.08 -8.56
C ALA A 249 -7.39 14.48 -7.67
N PRO A 250 -6.59 15.30 -6.96
CA PRO A 250 -5.47 14.83 -6.14
C PRO A 250 -5.88 13.83 -5.05
N GLU A 251 -7.10 13.93 -4.52
CA GLU A 251 -7.68 12.99 -3.56
C GLU A 251 -7.78 11.57 -4.11
N MET A 252 -8.01 11.40 -5.41
CA MET A 252 -8.05 10.07 -6.05
C MET A 252 -6.66 9.43 -6.10
N THR A 253 -5.59 10.22 -6.03
CA THR A 253 -4.23 9.70 -5.91
C THR A 253 -3.97 9.12 -4.52
N ARG A 254 -4.79 9.40 -3.51
CA ARG A 254 -4.62 8.86 -2.14
C ARG A 254 -5.30 7.53 -1.92
N ILE A 255 -6.17 7.12 -2.85
CA ILE A 255 -6.87 5.85 -2.76
C ILE A 255 -5.88 4.71 -3.09
N PRO A 256 -5.83 3.64 -2.29
CA PRO A 256 -4.91 2.52 -2.52
C PRO A 256 -5.52 1.55 -3.54
N TRP A 257 -5.63 1.99 -4.80
CA TRP A 257 -6.23 1.26 -5.92
C TRP A 257 -5.66 -0.14 -6.12
N GLU A 258 -4.45 -0.37 -5.66
CA GLU A 258 -3.75 -1.63 -5.66
C GLU A 258 -4.53 -2.74 -4.91
N TYR A 259 -5.29 -2.41 -3.85
CA TYR A 259 -6.20 -3.37 -3.18
C TYR A 259 -7.48 -3.67 -3.99
N CYS A 260 -7.66 -3.14 -5.19
CA CYS A 260 -8.82 -3.46 -6.00
C CYS A 260 -8.92 -4.98 -6.23
N ARG A 261 -10.06 -5.56 -5.84
CA ARG A 261 -10.30 -7.00 -5.99
C ARG A 261 -10.80 -7.34 -7.37
N TYR A 262 -10.45 -8.53 -7.82
CA TYR A 262 -10.98 -9.13 -9.03
C TYR A 262 -11.09 -10.63 -8.85
N ASP A 263 -12.24 -11.19 -9.25
CA ASP A 263 -12.65 -12.56 -8.94
C ASP A 263 -12.49 -12.90 -7.45
N HIS A 264 -11.60 -13.85 -7.13
CA HIS A 264 -11.35 -14.31 -5.76
C HIS A 264 -10.15 -13.60 -5.09
N GLY A 265 -9.37 -12.81 -5.82
CA GLY A 265 -8.11 -12.21 -5.35
C GLY A 265 -8.03 -10.69 -5.53
N PHE A 266 -6.81 -10.16 -5.53
CA PHE A 266 -6.47 -8.76 -5.76
C PHE A 266 -5.82 -8.60 -7.13
N LEU A 267 -6.17 -7.57 -7.90
CA LEU A 267 -5.61 -7.33 -9.24
C LEU A 267 -4.08 -7.20 -9.21
N ALA A 268 -3.56 -6.46 -8.23
CA ALA A 268 -2.14 -6.18 -8.10
C ALA A 268 -1.32 -7.34 -7.49
N LEU A 269 -1.95 -8.49 -7.20
CA LEU A 269 -1.31 -9.74 -6.79
C LEU A 269 -1.46 -10.85 -7.85
N ASP A 270 -1.70 -10.49 -9.10
CA ASP A 270 -1.75 -11.40 -10.24
C ASP A 270 -0.76 -10.91 -11.31
N GLU A 271 0.22 -11.75 -11.65
CA GLU A 271 1.23 -11.49 -12.69
C GLU A 271 0.62 -11.12 -14.05
N SER A 272 -0.59 -11.61 -14.32
CA SER A 272 -1.33 -11.33 -15.55
C SER A 272 -2.08 -9.99 -15.52
N THR A 273 -2.13 -9.28 -14.37
CA THR A 273 -2.82 -7.99 -14.24
C THR A 273 -2.03 -6.93 -13.46
N PRO A 274 -0.83 -6.53 -13.92
CA PRO A 274 -0.09 -5.45 -13.25
C PRO A 274 -0.90 -4.15 -13.24
N VAL A 275 -0.96 -3.51 -12.07
CA VAL A 275 -1.67 -2.25 -11.84
C VAL A 275 -0.66 -1.11 -11.73
N VAL A 276 -0.84 -0.07 -12.54
CA VAL A 276 0.08 1.06 -12.63
C VAL A 276 -0.69 2.38 -12.66
N ARG A 277 -0.16 3.41 -12.00
CA ARG A 277 -0.65 4.79 -12.12
C ARG A 277 0.05 5.45 -13.30
N TYR A 278 -0.67 5.67 -14.38
CA TYR A 278 -0.10 6.06 -15.66
C TYR A 278 -0.34 7.54 -15.95
N THR A 279 0.71 8.24 -16.37
CA THR A 279 0.63 9.61 -16.86
C THR A 279 0.96 9.64 -18.34
N SER A 280 -0.02 9.98 -19.18
CA SER A 280 0.21 10.21 -20.60
C SER A 280 0.81 11.59 -20.82
N VAL A 281 2.02 11.64 -21.38
CA VAL A 281 2.69 12.89 -21.75
C VAL A 281 3.00 12.82 -23.24
N GLY A 282 2.81 13.92 -23.97
CA GLY A 282 2.98 13.98 -25.43
C GLY A 282 4.40 13.73 -25.95
N THR A 283 5.37 13.47 -25.07
CA THR A 283 6.75 13.11 -25.42
C THR A 283 6.98 11.62 -25.19
N ALA A 284 7.52 10.92 -26.19
CA ALA A 284 7.86 9.52 -26.04
C ALA A 284 8.95 9.33 -24.97
N VAL A 285 8.82 8.28 -24.17
CA VAL A 285 9.92 7.82 -23.31
C VAL A 285 11.01 7.30 -24.24
N SER A 286 12.22 7.86 -24.14
CA SER A 286 13.35 7.37 -24.94
C SER A 286 13.64 5.92 -24.58
N SER A 287 13.54 5.00 -25.53
CA SER A 287 13.95 3.60 -25.35
C SER A 287 15.47 3.55 -25.24
N THR A 288 15.99 3.05 -24.12
CA THR A 288 17.42 2.75 -23.96
C THR A 288 17.61 1.25 -24.05
N ASN A 289 18.85 0.81 -24.34
CA ASN A 289 19.20 -0.60 -24.21
C ASN A 289 19.28 -0.97 -22.73
N THR A 290 19.06 -2.25 -22.44
CA THR A 290 19.23 -2.79 -21.10
C THR A 290 20.70 -2.62 -20.71
N PRO A 291 20.99 -1.90 -19.61
CA PRO A 291 22.36 -1.68 -19.22
C PRO A 291 23.00 -3.02 -18.81
N GLU A 292 24.28 -3.21 -19.14
CA GLU A 292 25.04 -4.39 -18.69
C GLU A 292 25.07 -4.47 -17.16
N LYS A 293 25.12 -3.30 -16.50
CA LYS A 293 25.12 -3.12 -15.05
C LYS A 293 24.20 -1.97 -14.63
N VAL A 294 23.27 -2.23 -13.73
CA VAL A 294 22.34 -1.23 -13.19
C VAL A 294 23.03 -0.41 -12.10
N ARG A 295 23.32 0.87 -12.37
CA ARG A 295 23.86 1.82 -11.39
C ARG A 295 22.76 2.39 -10.50
N ILE A 296 22.87 2.18 -9.20
CA ILE A 296 21.93 2.62 -8.17
C ILE A 296 22.63 3.63 -7.27
N LEU A 297 22.08 4.84 -7.18
CA LEU A 297 22.47 5.83 -6.19
C LEU A 297 21.50 5.74 -5.01
N LEU A 298 21.99 5.25 -3.88
CA LEU A 298 21.28 5.29 -2.61
C LEU A 298 21.56 6.62 -1.91
N ALA A 299 20.53 7.41 -1.63
CA ALA A 299 20.68 8.67 -0.91
C ALA A 299 19.85 8.60 0.38
N SER A 300 20.47 8.82 1.53
CA SER A 300 19.79 8.86 2.81
C SER A 300 19.94 10.20 3.49
N ALA A 301 18.88 10.69 4.14
CA ALA A 301 18.91 11.89 4.95
C ALA A 301 18.02 11.73 6.19
N SER A 302 18.53 12.17 7.33
CA SER A 302 17.77 12.25 8.59
C SER A 302 18.12 13.56 9.30
N PRO A 303 17.56 14.70 8.83
CA PRO A 303 17.83 16.01 9.42
C PRO A 303 17.56 16.02 10.93
N LYS A 304 18.45 16.66 11.70
CA LYS A 304 18.41 16.64 13.17
C LYS A 304 17.25 17.42 13.79
N ASP A 305 16.61 18.29 13.00
CA ASP A 305 15.45 19.10 13.34
C ASP A 305 14.12 18.43 12.97
N LEU A 306 14.17 17.18 12.48
CA LEU A 306 13.03 16.29 12.31
C LEU A 306 13.11 15.09 13.26
N ASN A 307 12.02 14.31 13.33
CA ASN A 307 12.02 13.05 14.04
C ASN A 307 13.10 12.11 13.46
N PRO A 308 13.93 11.47 14.28
CA PRO A 308 15.00 10.62 13.78
C PRO A 308 14.43 9.37 13.09
N ILE A 309 14.97 9.04 11.92
CA ILE A 309 14.73 7.76 11.24
C ILE A 309 16.06 7.01 11.21
N ASP A 310 16.03 5.70 11.48
CA ASP A 310 17.20 4.83 11.31
C ASP A 310 17.44 4.52 9.82
N VAL A 311 17.86 5.56 9.09
CA VAL A 311 18.20 5.45 7.67
C VAL A 311 19.40 4.55 7.43
N THR A 312 20.30 4.43 8.41
CA THR A 312 21.47 3.55 8.33
C THR A 312 21.04 2.10 8.23
N ALA A 313 20.18 1.63 9.13
CA ALA A 313 19.68 0.27 9.10
C ALA A 313 18.89 -0.01 7.81
N GLN A 314 18.08 0.94 7.33
CA GLN A 314 17.38 0.80 6.05
C GLN A 314 18.34 0.64 4.86
N ILE A 315 19.38 1.49 4.76
CA ILE A 315 20.39 1.38 3.71
C ILE A 315 21.12 0.03 3.77
N GLN A 316 21.49 -0.44 4.97
CA GLN A 316 22.17 -1.72 5.12
C GLN A 316 21.29 -2.91 4.71
N ARG A 317 19.98 -2.86 4.98
CA ARG A 317 19.03 -3.87 4.49
C ARG A 317 18.94 -3.87 2.98
N ILE A 318 18.86 -2.69 2.35
CA ILE A 318 18.84 -2.56 0.88
C ILE A 318 20.13 -3.13 0.29
N LYS A 319 21.31 -2.75 0.81
CA LYS A 319 22.60 -3.28 0.37
C LYS A 319 22.66 -4.81 0.54
N SER A 320 22.19 -5.34 1.67
CA SER A 320 22.14 -6.79 1.93
C SER A 320 21.23 -7.52 0.94
N ALA A 321 20.05 -6.97 0.64
CA ALA A 321 19.11 -7.50 -0.34
C ALA A 321 19.68 -7.51 -1.77
N LEU A 322 20.58 -6.58 -2.08
CA LEU A 322 21.21 -6.43 -3.39
C LEU A 322 22.58 -7.09 -3.50
N HIS A 323 23.14 -7.57 -2.40
CA HIS A 323 24.50 -8.13 -2.34
C HIS A 323 24.76 -9.16 -3.44
N LYS A 324 23.82 -10.08 -3.65
CA LYS A 324 23.97 -11.12 -4.69
C LYS A 324 24.02 -10.54 -6.10
N LEU A 325 23.22 -9.51 -6.39
CA LEU A 325 23.22 -8.83 -7.69
C LEU A 325 24.50 -8.01 -7.92
N GLU A 326 25.07 -7.46 -6.84
CA GLU A 326 26.34 -6.74 -6.88
C GLU A 326 27.53 -7.70 -7.10
N GLU A 327 27.57 -8.83 -6.37
CA GLU A 327 28.55 -9.90 -6.57
C GLU A 327 28.51 -10.46 -7.99
N ASP A 328 27.32 -10.65 -8.55
CA ASP A 328 27.12 -11.13 -9.91
C ASP A 328 27.41 -10.04 -10.97
N GLY A 329 27.81 -8.83 -10.56
CA GLY A 329 28.16 -7.71 -11.44
C GLY A 329 26.97 -7.08 -12.16
N ARG A 330 25.74 -7.42 -11.77
CA ARG A 330 24.48 -6.95 -12.39
C ARG A 330 24.07 -5.57 -11.87
N VAL A 331 24.45 -5.24 -10.65
CA VAL A 331 24.16 -3.96 -9.99
C VAL A 331 25.47 -3.31 -9.53
N GLU A 332 25.53 -1.99 -9.61
CA GLU A 332 26.55 -1.18 -8.92
C GLU A 332 25.84 -0.25 -7.95
N ILE A 333 26.35 -0.14 -6.72
CA ILE A 333 25.76 0.73 -5.71
C ILE A 333 26.77 1.81 -5.34
N GLN A 334 26.30 3.06 -5.32
CA GLN A 334 26.97 4.13 -4.59
C GLN A 334 25.99 4.76 -3.62
N ASP A 335 26.47 5.15 -2.45
CA ASP A 335 25.65 5.81 -1.45
C ASP A 335 26.10 7.23 -1.11
N ILE A 336 25.13 8.00 -0.61
CA ILE A 336 25.29 9.29 0.04
C ILE A 336 24.60 9.18 1.41
N GLU A 337 25.40 9.10 2.46
CA GLU A 337 24.93 9.34 3.81
C GLU A 337 24.85 10.85 4.05
N HIS A 338 23.88 11.29 4.86
CA HIS A 338 23.64 12.70 5.15
C HIS A 338 23.48 13.53 3.87
N ALA A 339 22.57 13.09 3.00
CA ALA A 339 22.45 13.60 1.65
C ALA A 339 22.11 15.10 1.64
N THR A 340 23.04 15.89 1.10
CA THR A 340 22.85 17.31 0.80
C THR A 340 22.54 17.54 -0.68
N ARG A 341 21.92 18.69 -1.01
CA ARG A 341 21.67 19.12 -2.41
C ARG A 341 22.95 19.07 -3.27
N SER A 342 24.08 19.50 -2.69
CA SER A 342 25.38 19.55 -3.39
C SER A 342 25.95 18.15 -3.64
N GLN A 343 25.88 17.23 -2.68
CA GLN A 343 26.32 15.84 -2.89
C GLN A 343 25.45 15.15 -3.93
N LEU A 344 24.12 15.32 -3.84
CA LEU A 344 23.17 14.72 -4.77
C LEU A 344 23.44 15.19 -6.21
N ARG A 345 23.60 16.50 -6.41
CA ARG A 345 24.00 17.09 -7.70
C ARG A 345 25.32 16.52 -8.23
N ARG A 346 26.34 16.42 -7.36
CA ARG A 346 27.66 15.91 -7.76
C ARG A 346 27.57 14.44 -8.18
N LYS A 347 26.92 13.60 -7.38
CA LYS A 347 26.77 12.16 -7.66
C LYS A 347 25.92 11.90 -8.89
N VAL A 348 24.78 12.55 -9.06
CA VAL A 348 23.98 12.40 -10.29
C VAL A 348 24.77 12.81 -11.55
N ARG A 349 25.64 13.82 -11.45
CA ARG A 349 26.50 14.23 -12.57
C ARG A 349 27.64 13.25 -12.84
N ASP A 350 28.36 12.82 -11.80
CA ASP A 350 29.63 12.11 -11.93
C ASP A 350 29.44 10.58 -12.02
N TYR A 351 28.43 10.05 -11.33
CA TYR A 351 28.08 8.63 -11.32
C TYR A 351 26.99 8.27 -12.36
N ASP A 352 26.16 9.25 -12.74
CA ASP A 352 25.08 9.12 -13.74
C ASP A 352 24.22 7.85 -13.51
N PRO A 353 23.52 7.76 -12.36
CA PRO A 353 22.80 6.54 -11.98
C PRO A 353 21.61 6.26 -12.90
N HIS A 354 21.26 4.97 -13.04
CA HIS A 354 19.99 4.57 -13.64
C HIS A 354 18.83 4.67 -12.64
N ILE A 355 19.11 4.46 -11.35
CA ILE A 355 18.13 4.48 -10.28
C ILE A 355 18.60 5.41 -9.17
N LEU A 356 17.72 6.32 -8.75
CA LEU A 356 17.90 7.17 -7.58
C LEU A 356 16.95 6.67 -6.49
N HIS A 357 17.48 6.04 -5.45
CA HIS A 357 16.69 5.54 -4.32
C HIS A 357 16.93 6.45 -3.12
N PHE A 358 15.90 7.20 -2.74
CA PHE A 358 15.93 8.08 -1.58
C PHE A 358 15.29 7.42 -0.36
N VAL A 359 15.96 7.53 0.78
CA VAL A 359 15.49 7.06 2.10
C VAL A 359 15.52 8.24 3.08
N GLY A 360 14.39 8.61 3.68
CA GLY A 360 14.34 9.74 4.60
C GLY A 360 12.93 10.27 4.83
N HIS A 361 12.77 11.58 4.90
CA HIS A 361 11.47 12.22 5.13
C HIS A 361 10.88 12.88 3.88
N GLY A 362 9.57 12.82 3.76
CA GLY A 362 8.76 13.66 2.89
C GLY A 362 8.11 14.80 3.66
N MET A 363 7.86 15.93 3.00
CA MET A 363 7.19 17.07 3.61
C MET A 363 6.43 17.94 2.60
N ILE A 364 5.48 18.74 3.09
CA ILE A 364 4.79 19.75 2.29
C ILE A 364 5.49 21.09 2.43
N LYS A 365 5.83 21.71 1.30
CA LYS A 365 6.41 23.04 1.20
C LYS A 365 5.65 23.86 0.17
N GLY A 366 5.04 24.96 0.59
CA GLY A 366 4.31 25.86 -0.31
C GLY A 366 3.10 25.22 -1.00
N GLY A 367 2.50 24.20 -0.37
CA GLY A 367 1.39 23.42 -0.94
C GLY A 367 1.81 22.20 -1.78
N ASP A 368 3.12 22.01 -1.97
CA ASP A 368 3.66 20.94 -2.81
C ASP A 368 4.54 19.97 -2.02
N GLY A 369 4.62 18.73 -2.48
CA GLY A 369 5.50 17.72 -1.90
C GLY A 369 6.99 17.95 -2.18
N ALA A 370 7.81 17.72 -1.16
CA ALA A 370 9.27 17.79 -1.21
C ALA A 370 9.93 16.70 -0.35
N LEU A 371 11.17 16.36 -0.69
CA LEU A 371 12.06 15.52 0.11
C LEU A 371 12.87 16.38 1.07
N ALA A 372 13.06 15.89 2.29
CA ALA A 372 13.93 16.51 3.28
C ALA A 372 15.35 15.92 3.16
N LEU A 373 16.26 16.72 2.61
CA LEU A 373 17.69 16.52 2.64
C LEU A 373 18.31 17.25 3.84
N GLU A 374 19.63 17.14 3.98
CA GLU A 374 20.40 17.86 4.98
C GLU A 374 21.10 19.09 4.37
N ASP A 375 21.28 20.15 5.16
CA ASP A 375 22.24 21.21 4.89
C ASP A 375 23.63 20.86 5.46
N THR A 376 24.59 21.78 5.38
CA THR A 376 25.95 21.56 5.90
C THR A 376 26.04 21.47 7.43
N GLU A 377 24.97 21.87 8.14
CA GLU A 377 24.86 21.82 9.59
C GLU A 377 23.98 20.65 10.06
N GLY A 378 23.45 19.84 9.14
CA GLY A 378 22.54 18.73 9.42
C GLY A 378 21.09 19.14 9.69
N ASN A 379 20.70 20.40 9.42
CA ASN A 379 19.31 20.82 9.48
C ASN A 379 18.59 20.49 8.16
N ILE A 380 17.27 20.68 8.16
CA ILE A 380 16.44 20.41 7.00
C ILE A 380 16.78 21.31 5.80
N SER A 381 16.98 20.69 4.65
CA SER A 381 17.07 21.33 3.34
C SER A 381 16.13 20.62 2.38
N THR A 382 15.23 21.35 1.73
CA THR A 382 14.18 20.71 0.92
C THR A 382 14.56 20.58 -0.54
N VAL A 383 14.02 19.55 -1.19
CA VAL A 383 14.04 19.39 -2.65
C VAL A 383 12.68 18.90 -3.15
N ASP A 384 12.02 19.72 -3.98
CA ASP A 384 10.72 19.40 -4.59
C ASP A 384 10.86 18.68 -5.94
N ALA A 385 9.71 18.43 -6.60
CA ALA A 385 9.65 17.75 -7.89
C ALA A 385 10.37 18.53 -9.01
N ASP A 386 10.34 19.87 -8.98
CA ASP A 386 10.96 20.71 -10.00
C ASP A 386 12.48 20.73 -9.84
N ASP A 387 12.96 20.86 -8.61
CA ASP A 387 14.37 20.68 -8.24
C ASP A 387 14.91 19.31 -8.70
N MET A 388 14.17 18.23 -8.40
CA MET A 388 14.51 16.88 -8.85
C MET A 388 14.50 16.75 -10.37
N HIS A 389 13.51 17.31 -11.05
CA HIS A 389 13.45 17.30 -12.51
C HIS A 389 14.71 17.97 -13.11
N ILE A 390 15.07 19.16 -12.62
CA ILE A 390 16.27 19.88 -13.08
C ILE A 390 17.53 19.02 -12.85
N LEU A 391 17.61 18.34 -11.72
CA LEU A 391 18.74 17.49 -11.37
C LEU A 391 18.92 16.30 -12.35
N VAL A 392 17.83 15.61 -12.69
CA VAL A 392 17.88 14.36 -13.46
C VAL A 392 17.68 14.57 -14.97
N LYS A 393 17.31 15.78 -15.41
CA LYS A 393 17.11 16.10 -16.82
C LYS A 393 18.38 15.85 -17.64
N GLY A 394 18.24 15.05 -18.71
CA GLY A 394 19.36 14.69 -19.59
C GLY A 394 20.37 13.73 -18.95
N LYS A 395 20.01 13.06 -17.86
CA LYS A 395 20.79 12.02 -17.18
C LYS A 395 20.24 10.64 -17.50
N SER A 396 20.98 9.61 -17.11
CA SER A 396 20.58 8.21 -17.29
C SER A 396 19.53 7.74 -16.29
N VAL A 397 19.01 8.61 -15.40
CA VAL A 397 18.00 8.23 -14.40
C VAL A 397 16.70 7.80 -15.09
N ARG A 398 16.29 6.56 -14.81
CA ARG A 398 15.08 5.92 -15.35
C ARG A 398 14.03 5.63 -14.28
N LEU A 399 14.47 5.44 -13.04
CA LEU A 399 13.61 5.19 -11.88
C LEU A 399 14.04 6.08 -10.72
N ILE A 400 13.07 6.74 -10.09
CA ILE A 400 13.22 7.32 -8.76
C ILE A 400 12.42 6.46 -7.78
N PHE A 401 13.07 5.97 -6.73
CA PHE A 401 12.43 5.21 -5.66
C PHE A 401 12.40 6.10 -4.42
N LEU A 402 11.21 6.37 -3.89
CA LEU A 402 10.98 7.21 -2.71
C LEU A 402 10.55 6.35 -1.52
N SER A 403 11.53 5.87 -0.74
CA SER A 403 11.34 5.28 0.59
C SER A 403 11.33 6.38 1.66
N ALA A 404 10.42 7.34 1.52
CA ALA A 404 10.32 8.45 2.44
C ALA A 404 9.12 8.27 3.37
N CYS A 405 9.34 8.36 4.68
CA CYS A 405 8.28 8.38 5.68
C CYS A 405 7.77 9.81 5.90
N GLU A 406 6.56 9.95 6.45
CA GLU A 406 5.78 11.18 6.49
C GLU A 406 5.79 11.87 7.85
N THR A 407 6.95 12.05 8.48
CA THR A 407 7.00 12.49 9.89
C THR A 407 7.64 13.87 10.11
N ALA A 408 7.61 14.74 9.10
CA ALA A 408 8.34 16.01 9.15
C ALA A 408 7.59 17.25 9.69
N ALA A 409 6.33 17.17 10.14
CA ALA A 409 5.64 18.36 10.68
C ALA A 409 4.70 18.08 11.85
N HIS A 410 4.71 18.98 12.84
CA HIS A 410 3.72 19.16 13.91
C HIS A 410 2.33 19.60 13.38
N ASP A 411 1.96 19.18 12.18
CA ASP A 411 0.67 19.47 11.58
C ASP A 411 -0.02 18.13 11.34
N GLU A 412 -0.82 17.72 12.31
CA GLU A 412 -1.41 16.38 12.49
C GLU A 412 -2.38 15.97 11.36
N ASN A 413 -2.48 16.73 10.26
CA ASN A 413 -3.59 16.61 9.31
C ASN A 413 -3.26 16.33 7.82
N ASN A 414 -2.01 16.23 7.31
CA ASN A 414 -1.83 15.95 5.86
C ASN A 414 -0.39 15.62 5.35
N THR A 415 0.44 14.85 6.06
CA THR A 415 1.83 14.59 5.63
C THR A 415 2.00 13.54 4.52
N SER A 416 1.01 12.65 4.30
CA SER A 416 0.96 11.67 3.19
C SER A 416 0.86 12.23 1.79
N ASP A 417 0.43 13.47 1.75
CA ASP A 417 0.19 14.18 0.51
C ASP A 417 1.48 14.57 -0.20
N ALA A 418 2.60 14.62 0.52
CA ALA A 418 3.86 15.13 -0.02
C ALA A 418 4.43 14.19 -1.08
N ILE A 419 4.72 12.96 -0.68
CA ILE A 419 5.37 11.98 -1.58
C ILE A 419 4.42 11.56 -2.69
N MET A 420 3.14 11.35 -2.35
CA MET A 420 2.10 11.01 -3.32
C MET A 420 1.80 12.16 -4.31
N GLY A 421 1.98 13.42 -3.91
CA GLY A 421 1.89 14.58 -4.79
C GLY A 421 3.15 14.81 -5.65
N MET A 422 4.31 14.36 -5.20
CA MET A 422 5.59 14.54 -5.91
C MET A 422 5.73 13.55 -7.08
N ALA A 423 5.35 12.28 -6.89
CA ALA A 423 5.51 11.22 -7.88
C ALA A 423 4.85 11.52 -9.25
N PRO A 424 3.57 11.93 -9.35
CA PRO A 424 2.95 12.25 -10.64
C PRO A 424 3.63 13.45 -11.32
N LYS A 425 4.12 14.44 -10.55
CA LYS A 425 4.86 15.59 -11.10
C LYS A 425 6.20 15.17 -11.70
N LEU A 426 6.96 14.31 -11.02
CA LEU A 426 8.22 13.78 -11.53
C LEU A 426 8.03 13.01 -12.85
N VAL A 427 6.99 12.18 -12.92
CA VAL A 427 6.65 11.43 -14.14
C VAL A 427 6.23 12.40 -15.25
N ALA A 428 5.34 13.35 -14.95
CA ALA A 428 4.92 14.39 -15.91
C ALA A 428 6.13 15.18 -16.44
N ALA A 429 7.11 15.46 -15.58
CA ALA A 429 8.33 16.19 -15.90
C ALA A 429 9.35 15.38 -16.73
N GLY A 430 9.18 14.07 -16.89
CA GLY A 430 10.02 13.27 -17.79
C GLY A 430 10.72 12.08 -17.17
N VAL A 431 10.59 11.86 -15.86
CA VAL A 431 11.11 10.64 -15.23
C VAL A 431 10.28 9.44 -15.72
N PRO A 432 10.88 8.37 -16.27
CA PRO A 432 10.10 7.27 -16.84
C PRO A 432 9.20 6.55 -15.84
N ALA A 433 9.67 6.38 -14.60
CA ALA A 433 8.90 5.79 -13.51
C ALA A 433 9.32 6.30 -12.13
N VAL A 434 8.37 6.29 -11.20
CA VAL A 434 8.57 6.57 -9.79
C VAL A 434 7.89 5.49 -8.96
N VAL A 435 8.61 4.88 -8.02
CA VAL A 435 8.01 4.07 -6.95
C VAL A 435 7.95 4.94 -5.71
N ALA A 436 6.79 5.03 -5.08
CA ALA A 436 6.56 5.84 -3.89
C ALA A 436 5.83 5.02 -2.83
N MET A 437 6.12 5.28 -1.56
CA MET A 437 5.37 4.70 -0.44
C MET A 437 4.14 5.57 -0.18
N GLN A 438 2.97 4.94 -0.10
CA GLN A 438 1.72 5.62 0.17
C GLN A 438 1.52 5.95 1.66
N TYR A 439 2.11 5.16 2.54
CA TYR A 439 2.07 5.30 3.99
C TYR A 439 3.44 4.93 4.58
N GLU A 440 3.60 5.06 5.89
CA GLU A 440 4.71 4.44 6.59
C GLU A 440 4.69 2.92 6.36
N VAL A 441 5.83 2.37 5.93
CA VAL A 441 5.93 0.97 5.55
C VAL A 441 6.66 0.19 6.65
N PRO A 442 6.10 -0.93 7.15
CA PRO A 442 6.83 -1.78 8.07
C PRO A 442 8.16 -2.23 7.48
N GLU A 443 9.16 -2.33 8.34
CA GLU A 443 10.53 -2.59 7.93
C GLU A 443 10.67 -3.89 7.12
N ALA A 444 10.02 -4.97 7.57
CA ALA A 444 10.03 -6.25 6.90
C ALA A 444 9.45 -6.14 5.47
N THR A 445 8.35 -5.41 5.32
CA THR A 445 7.69 -5.13 4.04
C THR A 445 8.59 -4.33 3.10
N ALA A 446 9.22 -3.26 3.59
CA ALA A 446 10.11 -2.42 2.80
C ALA A 446 11.33 -3.21 2.26
N GLY A 447 11.93 -4.04 3.11
CA GLY A 447 13.07 -4.88 2.75
C GLY A 447 12.72 -5.94 1.71
N ALA A 448 11.64 -6.70 1.94
CA ALA A 448 11.19 -7.75 1.03
C ALA A 448 10.80 -7.19 -0.34
N PHE A 449 9.98 -6.14 -0.36
CA PHE A 449 9.56 -5.49 -1.61
C PHE A 449 10.75 -4.99 -2.42
N THR A 450 11.70 -4.30 -1.77
CA THR A 450 12.87 -3.73 -2.43
C THR A 450 13.75 -4.82 -3.04
N ARG A 451 14.02 -5.89 -2.29
CA ARG A 451 14.80 -7.04 -2.74
C ARG A 451 14.23 -7.63 -4.02
N ASP A 452 12.95 -8.01 -3.99
CA ASP A 452 12.32 -8.77 -5.07
C ASP A 452 12.15 -7.88 -6.31
N MET A 453 11.76 -6.61 -6.13
CA MET A 453 11.62 -5.68 -7.25
C MET A 453 12.94 -5.45 -7.97
N TYR A 454 14.04 -5.18 -7.25
CA TYR A 454 15.34 -4.98 -7.88
C TYR A 454 15.88 -6.25 -8.54
N GLN A 455 15.64 -7.44 -7.99
CA GLN A 455 16.03 -8.71 -8.62
C GLN A 455 15.33 -8.91 -9.96
N TYR A 456 14.01 -8.71 -10.01
CA TYR A 456 13.24 -8.80 -11.26
C TYR A 456 13.68 -7.77 -12.28
N LEU A 457 13.85 -6.53 -11.83
CA LEU A 457 14.24 -5.42 -12.68
C LEU A 457 15.66 -5.60 -13.26
N ALA A 458 16.63 -6.03 -12.44
CA ALA A 458 17.98 -6.35 -12.89
C ALA A 458 17.99 -7.47 -13.96
N ASN A 459 17.00 -8.37 -13.94
CA ASN A 459 16.77 -9.41 -14.94
C ASN A 459 16.09 -8.94 -16.25
N GLY A 460 15.93 -7.62 -16.43
CA GLY A 460 15.39 -7.04 -17.67
C GLY A 460 13.89 -7.30 -17.86
N LYS A 461 13.19 -7.61 -16.76
CA LYS A 461 11.74 -7.70 -16.73
C LYS A 461 11.13 -6.29 -16.72
N PRO A 462 9.90 -6.11 -17.25
CA PRO A 462 9.17 -4.85 -17.09
C PRO A 462 9.04 -4.45 -15.63
N LEU A 463 9.14 -3.15 -15.32
CA LEU A 463 9.13 -2.63 -13.96
C LEU A 463 7.80 -2.91 -13.24
N ASP A 464 6.68 -2.86 -13.96
CA ASP A 464 5.38 -3.20 -13.43
C ASP A 464 5.24 -4.68 -13.06
N ALA A 465 5.82 -5.58 -13.86
CA ALA A 465 5.91 -6.99 -13.49
C ALA A 465 6.80 -7.17 -12.24
N ALA A 466 7.92 -6.44 -12.15
CA ALA A 466 8.80 -6.47 -10.98
C ALA A 466 8.09 -5.97 -9.71
N VAL A 467 7.24 -4.94 -9.82
CA VAL A 467 6.43 -4.44 -8.69
C VAL A 467 5.35 -5.44 -8.31
N THR A 468 4.64 -6.04 -9.27
CA THR A 468 3.64 -7.10 -8.96
C THR A 468 4.29 -8.27 -8.25
N GLU A 469 5.44 -8.75 -8.71
CA GLU A 469 6.15 -9.86 -8.08
C GLU A 469 6.63 -9.53 -6.67
N ALA A 470 7.12 -8.32 -6.46
CA ALA A 470 7.48 -7.85 -5.13
C ALA A 470 6.27 -7.78 -4.17
N ARG A 471 5.08 -7.44 -4.69
CA ARG A 471 3.83 -7.48 -3.89
C ARG A 471 3.44 -8.91 -3.53
N ILE A 472 3.57 -9.85 -4.46
CA ILE A 472 3.31 -11.28 -4.22
C ILE A 472 4.27 -11.82 -3.16
N GLY A 473 5.57 -11.49 -3.25
CA GLY A 473 6.57 -11.86 -2.25
C GLY A 473 6.22 -11.32 -0.86
N VAL A 474 5.86 -10.03 -0.73
CA VAL A 474 5.41 -9.48 0.56
C VAL A 474 4.15 -10.19 1.07
N TYR A 475 3.16 -10.45 0.21
CA TYR A 475 1.92 -11.09 0.62
C TYR A 475 2.11 -12.54 1.08
N PHE A 476 3.04 -13.28 0.46
CA PHE A 476 3.22 -14.71 0.69
C PHE A 476 4.30 -15.04 1.72
N ASP A 477 5.40 -14.30 1.74
CA ASP A 477 6.60 -14.63 2.53
C ASP A 477 6.72 -13.85 3.85
N ASN A 478 5.83 -12.88 4.11
CA ASN A 478 5.93 -11.97 5.25
C ASN A 478 4.72 -12.06 6.19
N ASP A 479 4.97 -11.95 7.49
CA ASP A 479 3.92 -11.92 8.52
C ASP A 479 3.01 -10.69 8.35
N ASP A 480 3.59 -9.59 7.85
CA ASP A 480 2.95 -8.30 7.56
C ASP A 480 2.21 -8.27 6.20
N LYS A 481 1.50 -9.36 5.88
CA LYS A 481 0.82 -9.61 4.59
C LYS A 481 -0.28 -8.59 4.20
N LEU A 482 -0.53 -7.58 5.03
CA LEU A 482 -1.56 -6.56 4.79
C LEU A 482 -1.01 -5.32 4.10
N TYR A 483 0.31 -5.14 4.04
CA TYR A 483 0.93 -3.87 3.62
C TYR A 483 1.65 -3.94 2.27
N TRP A 484 1.48 -5.04 1.53
CA TRP A 484 2.07 -5.24 0.20
C TRP A 484 1.72 -4.14 -0.80
N ALA A 485 0.57 -3.46 -0.63
CA ALA A 485 0.12 -2.42 -1.57
C ALA A 485 0.56 -1.00 -1.19
N ILE A 486 1.31 -0.80 -0.10
CA ILE A 486 1.88 0.51 0.25
C ILE A 486 2.81 1.05 -0.85
N PRO A 487 3.71 0.25 -1.46
CA PRO A 487 4.51 0.71 -2.58
C PRO A 487 3.65 0.84 -3.85
N VAL A 488 3.52 2.06 -4.35
CA VAL A 488 2.76 2.38 -5.56
C VAL A 488 3.68 2.74 -6.71
N LEU A 489 3.30 2.36 -7.93
CA LEU A 489 4.08 2.59 -9.14
C LEU A 489 3.42 3.65 -10.02
N PHE A 490 4.11 4.78 -10.18
CA PHE A 490 3.80 5.80 -11.17
C PHE A 490 4.68 5.62 -12.40
N MET A 491 4.11 5.70 -13.59
CA MET A 491 4.88 5.53 -14.82
C MET A 491 4.32 6.33 -16.00
N ARG A 492 5.19 6.57 -16.96
CA ARG A 492 4.82 7.04 -18.31
C ARG A 492 5.37 6.14 -19.41
N SER A 493 6.11 5.09 -19.05
CA SER A 493 6.57 4.10 -20.01
C SER A 493 5.38 3.24 -20.48
N PRO A 494 5.07 3.21 -21.79
CA PRO A 494 3.85 2.56 -22.29
C PRO A 494 3.85 1.04 -22.16
N ASP A 495 5.03 0.43 -22.07
CA ASP A 495 5.26 -1.02 -22.04
C ASP A 495 5.83 -1.50 -20.69
N GLY A 496 5.98 -0.59 -19.71
CA GLY A 496 6.57 -0.88 -18.40
C GLY A 496 8.10 -1.08 -18.44
N ARG A 497 8.73 -1.02 -19.61
CA ARG A 497 10.18 -1.13 -19.75
C ARG A 497 10.81 0.23 -19.55
N ILE A 498 11.82 0.28 -18.70
CA ILE A 498 12.57 1.50 -18.44
C ILE A 498 13.97 1.49 -19.06
N TRP A 499 14.35 0.39 -19.71
CA TRP A 499 15.53 0.17 -20.56
C TRP A 499 15.38 -1.14 -21.36
#